data_AF-A0A524J264-F1
#
_entry.id   AF-A0A524J264-F1
#
_cell.length_a   1.000
_cell.length_b   1.000
_cell.length_c   1.000
_cell.angle_alpha   90.00
_cell.angle_beta   90.00
_cell.angle_gamma   90.00
#
_symmetry.space_group_name_H-M   'P 1'
#
loop_
_entity.id
_entity.type
_entity.pdbx_description
1 polymer ?
#
loop_
_entity_poly.entity_id
_entity_poly.type
_entity_poly.pdbx_seq_one_letter_code
_entity_poly.pdbx_strand_id
1 'polypeptide(L)'
;MSPAIALGFVGLAIADLAWYLTNQPLPSDGSIADLVDYVFQILPAMVAILLPAILLTRHPDAARRAPVLLFGTILFASVQGLIILNGELQEFFASVSPPSAELPFLIPAATVFNVLVSLTTAFGVAYIAVGLSQVRRHEDRGATLTVAFVPAVAMLATMVGVISVGQIDFGDTPMSPTLAIYLGVSVVLGVIRISAWTYLAAVATRGWLADEQPASGWGLGIVAAGLVIAALALVNLGGVIPLTDETANSLYGIAIVLAYGFGHLALFAAFAVGLPALDGEIDGESDR
;
A
#
# COMPACT_ATOMS: atom_id res chain seq x y z
N MET A 1 21.76 3.67 14.90
CA MET A 1 20.94 2.49 15.30
C MET A 1 21.48 1.26 14.56
N SER A 2 21.56 0.07 15.16
CA SER A 2 22.51 -0.97 14.69
C SER A 2 22.06 -1.73 13.42
N PRO A 3 23.01 -2.19 12.58
CA PRO A 3 22.75 -3.04 11.42
C PRO A 3 21.99 -4.34 11.74
N ALA A 4 21.96 -4.76 13.01
CA ALA A 4 21.22 -5.95 13.43
C ALA A 4 19.69 -5.79 13.25
N ILE A 5 19.14 -4.58 13.44
CA ILE A 5 17.70 -4.34 13.27
C ILE A 5 17.31 -4.46 11.79
N ALA A 6 18.12 -3.91 10.88
CA ALA A 6 17.90 -4.06 9.44
C ALA A 6 17.98 -5.53 9.00
N LEU A 7 18.94 -6.29 9.54
CA LEU A 7 19.04 -7.74 9.29
C LEU A 7 17.83 -8.51 9.82
N GLY A 8 17.22 -8.06 10.92
CA GLY A 8 15.97 -8.63 11.43
C GLY A 8 14.84 -8.57 10.41
N PHE A 9 14.63 -7.42 9.77
CA PHE A 9 13.64 -7.27 8.69
C PHE A 9 13.96 -8.09 7.45
N VAL A 10 15.25 -8.22 7.08
CA VAL A 10 15.65 -9.13 6.00
C VAL A 10 15.31 -10.59 6.34
N GLY A 11 15.60 -11.01 7.57
CA GLY A 11 15.23 -12.34 8.06
C GLY A 11 13.72 -12.58 8.02
N LEU A 12 12.91 -11.59 8.43
CA LEU A 12 11.46 -11.64 8.33
C LEU A 12 10.97 -11.77 6.88
N ALA A 13 11.57 -11.03 5.95
CA ALA A 13 11.21 -11.12 4.54
C ALA A 13 11.56 -12.51 3.94
N ILE A 14 12.70 -13.08 4.32
CA ILE A 14 13.06 -14.46 3.91
C ILE A 14 12.08 -15.48 4.51
N ALA A 15 11.68 -15.31 5.77
CA ALA A 15 10.71 -16.19 6.42
C ALA A 15 9.32 -16.08 5.77
N ASP A 16 8.88 -14.88 5.43
CA ASP A 16 7.62 -14.62 4.71
C ASP A 16 7.63 -15.25 3.31
N LEU A 17 8.73 -15.09 2.56
CA LEU A 17 8.92 -15.75 1.27
C LEU A 17 8.87 -17.27 1.40
N ALA A 18 9.56 -17.84 2.40
CA ALA A 18 9.53 -19.28 2.65
C ALA A 18 8.11 -19.76 2.97
N TRP A 19 7.39 -19.04 3.84
CA TRP A 19 6.00 -19.35 4.18
C TRP A 19 5.08 -19.27 2.95
N TYR A 20 5.23 -18.25 2.10
CA TYR A 20 4.46 -18.12 0.88
C TYR A 20 4.70 -19.31 -0.06
N LEU A 21 5.96 -19.66 -0.31
CA LEU A 21 6.33 -20.80 -1.17
C LEU A 21 5.83 -22.15 -0.64
N THR A 22 5.67 -22.31 0.67
CA THR A 22 5.13 -23.55 1.26
C THR A 22 3.60 -23.62 1.26
N ASN A 23 2.91 -22.48 1.35
CA ASN A 23 1.45 -22.43 1.53
C ASN A 23 0.69 -22.05 0.25
N GLN A 24 1.36 -21.46 -0.74
CA GLN A 24 0.78 -21.08 -2.03
C GLN A 24 1.41 -21.94 -3.13
N PRO A 25 0.73 -22.99 -3.62
CA PRO A 25 1.27 -23.85 -4.65
C PRO A 25 1.50 -23.06 -5.94
N LEU A 26 2.60 -23.39 -6.63
CA LEU A 26 2.86 -22.86 -7.96
C LEU A 26 1.72 -23.25 -8.91
N PRO A 27 1.29 -22.34 -9.82
CA PRO A 27 0.28 -22.66 -10.81
C PRO A 27 0.66 -23.91 -11.61
N SER A 28 -0.23 -24.91 -11.64
CA SER A 28 0.01 -26.20 -12.29
C SER A 28 0.07 -26.11 -13.82
N ASP A 29 -0.54 -25.07 -14.37
CA ASP A 29 -0.90 -25.01 -15.79
C ASP A 29 0.24 -24.42 -16.65
N GLY A 30 1.32 -23.96 -16.00
CA GLY A 30 2.56 -23.52 -16.66
C GLY A 30 2.43 -22.24 -17.50
N SER A 31 1.29 -21.54 -17.43
CA SER A 31 1.07 -20.27 -18.11
C SER A 31 2.01 -19.20 -17.56
N ILE A 32 2.60 -18.42 -18.47
CA ILE A 32 3.43 -17.26 -18.11
C ILE A 32 2.59 -16.23 -17.34
N ALA A 33 1.31 -16.08 -17.68
CA ALA A 33 0.42 -15.14 -17.00
C ALA A 33 0.23 -15.50 -15.52
N ASP A 34 0.03 -16.79 -15.23
CA ASP A 34 -0.17 -17.26 -13.85
C ASP A 34 1.13 -17.17 -13.05
N LEU A 35 2.28 -17.43 -13.69
CA LEU A 35 3.59 -17.23 -13.06
C LEU A 35 3.83 -15.75 -12.74
N VAL A 36 3.48 -14.85 -13.65
CA VAL A 36 3.58 -13.40 -13.43
C VAL A 36 2.67 -12.99 -12.29
N ASP A 37 1.42 -13.44 -12.27
CA ASP A 37 0.47 -13.15 -11.20
C ASP A 37 1.02 -13.64 -9.84
N TYR A 38 1.45 -14.90 -9.77
CA TYR A 38 2.07 -15.51 -8.58
C TYR A 38 3.25 -14.68 -8.04
N VAL A 39 4.20 -14.30 -8.91
CA VAL A 39 5.38 -13.53 -8.49
C VAL A 39 4.99 -12.11 -8.07
N PHE A 40 4.08 -11.45 -8.77
CA PHE A 40 3.72 -10.06 -8.46
C PHE A 40 2.76 -9.93 -7.27
N GLN A 41 2.07 -10.99 -6.88
CA GLN A 41 1.26 -11.02 -5.66
C GLN A 41 2.11 -10.96 -4.38
N ILE A 42 3.29 -11.59 -4.34
CA ILE A 42 4.14 -11.57 -3.13
C ILE A 42 5.01 -10.29 -3.03
N LEU A 43 5.27 -9.61 -4.16
CA LEU A 43 6.15 -8.45 -4.19
C LEU A 43 5.78 -7.32 -3.21
N PRO A 44 4.50 -6.89 -3.11
CA PRO A 44 4.09 -5.86 -2.15
C PRO A 44 4.41 -6.23 -0.70
N ALA A 45 4.18 -7.48 -0.30
CA ALA A 45 4.46 -7.99 1.03
C ALA A 45 5.96 -7.95 1.35
N MET A 46 6.78 -8.47 0.43
CA MET A 46 8.23 -8.46 0.54
C MET A 46 8.79 -7.04 0.64
N VAL A 47 8.31 -6.13 -0.21
CA VAL A 47 8.69 -4.73 -0.16
C VAL A 47 8.29 -4.10 1.17
N ALA A 48 7.07 -4.34 1.65
CA ALA A 48 6.59 -3.78 2.91
C ALA A 48 7.52 -4.15 4.07
N ILE A 49 7.93 -5.43 4.16
CA ILE A 49 8.87 -5.90 5.19
C ILE A 49 10.27 -5.32 5.01
N LEU A 50 10.75 -5.17 3.76
CA LEU A 50 12.11 -4.72 3.48
C LEU A 50 12.28 -3.19 3.55
N LEU A 51 11.19 -2.41 3.51
CA LEU A 51 11.24 -0.94 3.56
C LEU A 51 11.98 -0.38 4.79
N PRO A 52 11.71 -0.83 6.03
CA PRO A 52 12.50 -0.45 7.20
C PRO A 52 13.99 -0.81 7.06
N ALA A 53 14.30 -1.98 6.50
CA ALA A 53 15.68 -2.44 6.33
C ALA A 53 16.45 -1.53 5.38
N ILE A 54 15.87 -1.19 4.23
CA ILE A 54 16.53 -0.32 3.25
C ILE A 54 16.68 1.10 3.79
N LEU A 55 15.69 1.61 4.53
CA LEU A 55 15.80 2.92 5.17
C LEU A 55 16.94 2.96 6.20
N LEU A 56 17.02 1.94 7.07
CA LEU A 56 18.05 1.88 8.12
C LEU A 56 19.45 1.61 7.59
N THR A 57 19.58 0.87 6.49
CA THR A 57 20.88 0.63 5.83
C THR A 57 21.39 1.88 5.12
N ARG A 58 20.50 2.64 4.48
CA ARG A 58 20.85 3.94 3.87
C ARG A 58 21.05 5.05 4.89
N HIS A 59 20.29 5.02 5.99
CA HIS A 59 20.34 6.05 7.02
C HIS A 59 20.34 5.40 8.42
N PRO A 60 21.52 5.00 8.94
CA PRO A 60 21.64 4.34 10.25
C PRO A 60 21.09 5.17 11.43
N ASP A 61 21.00 6.49 11.26
CA ASP A 61 20.49 7.44 12.23
C ASP A 61 19.04 7.89 11.96
N ALA A 62 18.31 7.20 11.08
CA ALA A 62 16.91 7.50 10.76
C ALA A 62 16.02 7.58 12.01
N ALA A 63 16.28 6.79 13.05
CA ALA A 63 15.52 6.84 14.29
C ALA A 63 15.62 8.19 15.02
N ARG A 64 16.72 8.92 14.85
CA ARG A 64 16.91 10.26 15.43
C ARG A 64 16.50 11.37 14.46
N ARG A 65 16.83 11.21 13.17
CA ARG A 65 16.69 12.27 12.16
C ARG A 65 15.36 12.25 11.41
N ALA A 66 14.75 11.08 11.29
CA ALA A 66 13.50 10.85 10.58
C ALA A 66 12.60 9.82 11.32
N PRO A 67 12.31 10.01 12.62
CA PRO A 67 11.60 9.02 13.43
C PRO A 67 10.21 8.69 12.88
N VAL A 68 9.51 9.69 12.34
CA VAL A 68 8.15 9.53 11.77
C VAL A 68 8.20 8.67 10.51
N LEU A 69 9.20 8.86 9.66
CA LEU A 69 9.41 8.06 8.46
C LEU A 69 9.71 6.60 8.81
N LEU A 70 10.64 6.38 9.75
CA LEU A 70 10.96 5.05 10.23
C LEU A 70 9.74 4.35 10.83
N PHE A 71 9.00 5.04 11.70
CA PHE A 71 7.74 4.52 12.25
C PHE A 71 6.74 4.13 11.15
N GLY A 72 6.57 4.99 10.13
CA GLY A 72 5.72 4.68 8.98
C GLY A 72 6.14 3.41 8.25
N THR A 73 7.43 3.23 7.98
CA THR A 73 7.94 2.00 7.33
C THR A 73 7.71 0.76 8.20
N ILE A 74 7.90 0.85 9.53
CA ILE A 74 7.68 -0.27 10.46
C ILE A 74 6.19 -0.61 10.55
N LEU A 75 5.33 0.41 10.62
CA LEU A 75 3.88 0.22 10.62
C LEU A 75 3.39 -0.38 9.31
N PHE A 76 3.99 0.00 8.18
CA PHE A 76 3.69 -0.60 6.89
C PHE A 76 4.19 -2.06 6.80
N ALA A 77 5.36 -2.37 7.35
CA ALA A 77 5.86 -3.75 7.45
C ALA A 77 4.97 -4.65 8.31
N SER A 78 4.38 -4.13 9.38
CA SER A 78 3.52 -4.91 10.27
C SER A 78 2.22 -5.37 9.61
N VAL A 79 1.79 -4.73 8.51
CA VAL A 79 0.65 -5.16 7.69
C VAL A 79 0.81 -6.60 7.26
N GLN A 80 2.01 -7.02 6.84
CA GLN A 80 2.23 -8.39 6.38
C GLN A 80 2.09 -9.40 7.53
N GLY A 81 2.60 -9.07 8.71
CA GLY A 81 2.38 -9.87 9.91
C GLY A 81 0.89 -9.98 10.26
N LEU A 82 0.12 -8.90 10.12
CA LEU A 82 -1.33 -8.94 10.32
C LEU A 82 -2.02 -9.81 9.25
N ILE A 83 -1.63 -9.73 7.97
CA ILE A 83 -2.21 -10.55 6.90
C ILE A 83 -1.99 -12.04 7.16
N ILE A 84 -0.79 -12.45 7.56
CA ILE A 84 -0.50 -13.84 7.94
C ILE A 84 -1.39 -14.26 9.11
N LEU A 85 -1.44 -13.45 10.18
CA LEU A 85 -2.28 -13.73 11.34
C LEU A 85 -3.76 -13.83 10.97
N ASN A 86 -4.23 -13.02 10.02
CA ASN A 86 -5.62 -13.08 9.56
C ASN A 86 -5.97 -14.43 8.96
N GLY A 87 -5.06 -15.04 8.20
CA GLY A 87 -5.24 -16.37 7.62
C GLY A 87 -5.34 -17.45 8.70
N GLU A 88 -4.41 -17.44 9.64
CA GLU A 88 -4.35 -18.42 10.74
C GLU A 88 -5.52 -18.29 11.73
N LEU A 89 -6.05 -17.08 11.90
CA LEU A 89 -7.13 -16.81 12.85
C LEU A 89 -8.54 -17.00 12.26
N GLN A 90 -8.69 -17.40 10.98
CA GLN A 90 -10.01 -17.53 10.35
C GLN A 90 -10.95 -18.47 11.12
N GLU A 91 -10.47 -19.65 11.50
CA GLU A 91 -11.27 -20.62 12.26
C GLU A 91 -11.67 -20.08 13.64
N PHE A 92 -10.73 -19.40 14.30
CA PHE A 92 -11.01 -18.74 15.57
C PHE A 92 -12.07 -17.64 15.41
N PHE A 93 -11.97 -16.79 14.38
CA PHE A 93 -12.96 -15.76 14.10
C PHE A 93 -14.34 -16.34 13.82
N ALA A 94 -14.42 -17.42 13.04
CA ALA A 94 -15.66 -18.13 12.77
C ALA A 94 -16.28 -18.74 14.04
N SER A 95 -15.44 -19.15 15.01
CA SER A 95 -15.91 -19.72 16.28
C SER A 95 -16.49 -18.66 17.25
N VAL A 96 -15.93 -17.45 17.26
CA VAL A 96 -16.32 -16.37 18.19
C VAL A 96 -17.45 -15.52 17.63
N SER A 97 -17.42 -15.24 16.32
CA SER A 97 -18.49 -14.51 15.62
C SER A 97 -18.85 -15.29 14.35
N PRO A 98 -19.75 -16.28 14.46
CA PRO A 98 -20.17 -17.07 13.31
C PRO A 98 -20.75 -16.19 12.20
N PRO A 99 -20.68 -16.63 10.93
CA PRO A 99 -21.33 -15.95 9.84
C PRO A 99 -22.82 -15.76 10.11
N SER A 100 -23.39 -14.65 9.65
CA SER A 100 -24.83 -14.46 9.73
C SER A 100 -25.54 -15.39 8.74
N ALA A 101 -26.75 -15.84 9.07
CA ALA A 101 -27.56 -16.65 8.16
C ALA A 101 -27.90 -15.91 6.86
N GLU A 102 -27.92 -14.58 6.89
CA GLU A 102 -28.18 -13.71 5.73
C GLU A 102 -26.95 -13.53 4.83
N LEU A 103 -25.73 -13.55 5.39
CA LEU A 103 -24.47 -13.34 4.68
C LEU A 103 -23.46 -14.41 5.12
N PRO A 104 -23.59 -15.65 4.61
CA PRO A 104 -22.78 -16.78 5.06
C PRO A 104 -21.29 -16.63 4.75
N PHE A 105 -20.92 -15.73 3.83
CA PHE A 105 -19.53 -15.38 3.51
C PHE A 105 -18.92 -14.33 4.45
N LEU A 106 -19.73 -13.65 5.27
CA LEU A 106 -19.28 -12.55 6.11
C LEU A 106 -19.08 -13.02 7.55
N ILE A 107 -17.82 -13.15 7.96
CA ILE A 107 -17.41 -13.36 9.36
C ILE A 107 -17.15 -11.99 9.99
N PRO A 108 -17.94 -11.52 10.98
CA PRO A 108 -17.80 -10.17 11.53
C PRO A 108 -16.42 -9.88 12.15
N ALA A 109 -15.86 -10.79 12.96
CA ALA A 109 -14.55 -10.60 13.57
C ALA A 109 -13.42 -10.54 12.53
N ALA A 110 -13.47 -11.39 11.49
CA ALA A 110 -12.53 -11.34 10.38
C ALA A 110 -12.66 -10.01 9.61
N THR A 111 -13.87 -9.50 9.45
CA THR A 111 -14.13 -8.19 8.83
C THR A 111 -13.49 -7.06 9.64
N VAL A 112 -13.68 -7.05 10.97
CA VAL A 112 -13.04 -6.06 11.86
C VAL A 112 -11.51 -6.17 11.78
N PHE A 113 -10.97 -7.39 11.72
CA PHE A 113 -9.54 -7.58 11.54
C PHE A 113 -9.04 -7.03 10.20
N ASN A 114 -9.76 -7.28 9.10
CA ASN A 114 -9.45 -6.70 7.78
C ASN A 114 -9.53 -5.16 7.76
N VAL A 115 -10.44 -4.57 8.54
CA VAL A 115 -10.50 -3.11 8.76
C VAL A 115 -9.21 -2.64 9.43
N LEU A 116 -8.75 -3.32 10.48
CA LEU A 116 -7.49 -2.98 11.15
C LEU A 116 -6.29 -3.11 10.21
N VAL A 117 -6.20 -4.18 9.42
CA VAL A 117 -5.16 -4.35 8.38
C VAL A 117 -5.16 -3.16 7.41
N SER A 118 -6.34 -2.79 6.91
CA SER A 118 -6.50 -1.71 5.95
C SER A 118 -6.13 -0.34 6.53
N LEU A 119 -6.52 -0.08 7.79
CA LEU A 119 -6.16 1.14 8.50
C LEU A 119 -4.65 1.20 8.76
N THR A 120 -4.05 0.11 9.26
CA THR A 120 -2.59 0.01 9.46
C THR A 120 -1.83 0.28 8.16
N THR A 121 -2.31 -0.26 7.04
CA THR A 121 -1.75 0.00 5.71
C THR A 121 -1.80 1.48 5.37
N ALA A 122 -2.99 2.11 5.47
CA ALA A 122 -3.16 3.51 5.14
C ALA A 122 -2.35 4.44 6.05
N PHE A 123 -2.33 4.17 7.36
CA PHE A 123 -1.51 4.92 8.31
C PHE A 123 -0.03 4.72 8.04
N GLY A 124 0.44 3.51 7.75
CA GLY A 124 1.84 3.26 7.40
C GLY A 124 2.29 4.13 6.21
N VAL A 125 1.51 4.13 5.13
CA VAL A 125 1.78 4.96 3.94
C VAL A 125 1.68 6.46 4.27
N ALA A 126 0.67 6.88 5.03
CA ALA A 126 0.52 8.28 5.42
C ALA A 126 1.69 8.76 6.29
N TYR A 127 2.15 7.96 7.25
CA TYR A 127 3.33 8.27 8.07
C TYR A 127 4.61 8.31 7.27
N ILE A 128 4.77 7.44 6.25
CA ILE A 128 5.87 7.54 5.28
C ILE A 128 5.82 8.91 4.58
N ALA A 129 4.65 9.29 4.06
CA ALA A 129 4.48 10.57 3.38
C ALA A 129 4.73 11.77 4.31
N VAL A 130 4.21 11.75 5.55
CA VAL A 130 4.47 12.80 6.55
C VAL A 130 5.96 12.87 6.87
N GLY A 131 6.60 11.73 7.11
CA GLY A 131 8.03 11.66 7.40
C GLY A 131 8.88 12.23 6.26
N LEU A 132 8.55 11.89 5.00
CA LEU A 132 9.19 12.48 3.82
C LEU A 132 8.92 13.98 3.71
N SER A 133 7.73 14.46 4.07
CA SER A 133 7.42 15.90 4.05
C SER A 133 8.20 16.68 5.11
N GLN A 134 8.48 16.09 6.27
CA GLN A 134 9.18 16.75 7.39
C GLN A 134 10.69 16.88 7.17
N VAL A 135 11.28 15.97 6.40
CA VAL A 135 12.72 15.91 6.14
C VAL A 135 13.14 16.63 4.86
N ARG A 136 12.17 17.22 4.14
CA ARG A 136 12.43 18.09 2.99
C ARG A 136 13.15 19.37 3.43
N ARG A 137 14.04 19.86 2.57
CA ARG A 137 14.90 21.01 2.83
C ARG A 137 14.41 22.27 2.11
N HIS A 138 13.75 22.10 0.97
CA HIS A 138 13.37 23.19 0.08
C HIS A 138 11.88 23.53 0.20
N GLU A 139 11.57 24.83 0.16
CA GLU A 139 10.21 25.35 0.18
C GLU A 139 9.37 24.83 -1.01
N ASP A 140 8.05 24.75 -0.80
CA ASP A 140 7.13 24.14 -1.76
C ASP A 140 6.97 24.96 -3.04
N ARG A 141 7.67 24.56 -4.12
CA ARG A 141 7.29 24.93 -5.48
C ARG A 141 6.04 24.16 -5.88
N GLY A 142 4.95 24.87 -6.24
CA GLY A 142 3.70 24.23 -6.69
C GLY A 142 2.77 23.70 -5.58
N ALA A 143 2.89 24.23 -4.35
CA ALA A 143 2.04 23.87 -3.20
C ALA A 143 0.54 23.86 -3.56
N THR A 144 0.08 24.86 -4.31
CA THR A 144 -1.34 25.07 -4.61
C THR A 144 -1.96 23.93 -5.43
N LEU A 145 -1.26 23.42 -6.45
CA LEU A 145 -1.72 22.28 -7.25
C LEU A 145 -1.78 21.00 -6.42
N THR A 146 -0.83 20.82 -5.52
CA THR A 146 -0.70 19.62 -4.71
C THR A 146 -1.74 19.55 -3.58
N VAL A 147 -2.07 20.70 -2.97
CA VAL A 147 -3.07 20.81 -1.91
C VAL A 147 -4.48 20.47 -2.41
N ALA A 148 -4.82 20.81 -3.65
CA ALA A 148 -6.10 20.47 -4.26
C ALA A 148 -6.17 19.02 -4.77
N PHE A 149 -5.02 18.40 -5.06
CA PHE A 149 -4.95 17.08 -5.68
C PHE A 149 -5.47 15.95 -4.76
N VAL A 150 -5.02 15.92 -3.50
CA VAL A 150 -5.45 14.91 -2.52
C VAL A 150 -6.98 14.88 -2.33
N PRO A 151 -7.65 16.00 -2.02
CA PRO A 151 -9.12 15.99 -1.89
C PRO A 151 -9.84 15.68 -3.20
N ALA A 152 -9.32 16.12 -4.36
CA ALA A 152 -9.93 15.79 -5.65
C ALA A 152 -9.90 14.29 -5.94
N VAL A 153 -8.77 13.62 -5.74
CA VAL A 153 -8.67 12.16 -5.92
C VAL A 153 -9.50 11.42 -4.87
N ALA A 154 -9.53 11.87 -3.62
CA ALA A 154 -10.38 11.28 -2.59
C ALA A 154 -11.88 11.36 -2.94
N MET A 155 -12.32 12.51 -3.47
CA MET A 155 -13.69 12.71 -3.94
C MET A 155 -14.01 11.78 -5.11
N LEU A 156 -13.14 11.70 -6.12
CA LEU A 156 -13.31 10.79 -7.26
C LEU A 156 -13.33 9.31 -6.83
N ALA A 157 -12.43 8.91 -5.94
CA ALA A 157 -12.39 7.56 -5.38
C ALA A 157 -13.68 7.22 -4.61
N THR A 158 -14.22 8.19 -3.86
CA THR A 158 -15.50 8.04 -3.16
C THR A 158 -16.65 7.85 -4.14
N MET A 159 -16.74 8.71 -5.17
CA MET A 159 -17.77 8.61 -6.19
C MET A 159 -17.74 7.26 -6.90
N VAL A 160 -16.55 6.83 -7.36
CA VAL A 160 -16.40 5.54 -8.06
C VAL A 160 -16.69 4.37 -7.12
N GLY A 161 -16.23 4.41 -5.87
CA GLY A 161 -16.53 3.35 -4.89
C GLY A 161 -18.02 3.21 -4.58
N VAL A 162 -18.74 4.33 -4.42
CA VAL A 162 -20.19 4.33 -4.20
C VAL A 162 -20.94 3.79 -5.43
N ILE A 163 -20.54 4.21 -6.64
CA ILE A 163 -21.14 3.70 -7.88
C ILE A 163 -20.90 2.21 -8.02
N SER A 164 -19.66 1.75 -7.76
CA SER A 164 -19.28 0.33 -7.84
C SER A 164 -20.12 -0.53 -6.90
N VAL A 165 -20.25 -0.12 -5.64
CA VAL A 165 -21.08 -0.83 -4.66
C VAL A 165 -22.55 -0.89 -5.11
N GLY A 166 -23.07 0.19 -5.69
CA GLY A 166 -24.45 0.24 -6.19
C GLY A 166 -24.72 -0.68 -7.39
N GLN A 167 -23.69 -1.22 -8.02
CA GLN A 167 -23.81 -2.12 -9.17
C GLN A 167 -23.54 -3.59 -8.83
N ILE A 168 -23.17 -3.91 -7.58
CA ILE A 168 -22.98 -5.31 -7.17
C ILE A 168 -24.35 -6.00 -7.21
N ASP A 169 -24.45 -7.02 -8.06
CA ASP A 169 -25.61 -7.90 -8.09
C ASP A 169 -25.52 -8.92 -6.96
N PHE A 170 -26.41 -8.78 -5.97
CA PHE A 170 -26.51 -9.70 -4.84
C PHE A 170 -27.54 -10.82 -5.09
N GLY A 171 -28.04 -10.95 -6.32
CA GLY A 171 -29.09 -11.89 -6.69
C GLY A 171 -30.35 -11.65 -5.86
N ASP A 172 -30.86 -12.71 -5.25
CA ASP A 172 -32.05 -12.66 -4.38
C ASP A 172 -31.75 -12.16 -2.95
N THR A 173 -30.50 -11.80 -2.64
CA THR A 173 -30.13 -11.35 -1.28
C THR A 173 -30.64 -9.93 -1.07
N PRO A 174 -31.57 -9.68 -0.13
CA PRO A 174 -32.05 -8.33 0.14
C PRO A 174 -30.93 -7.49 0.76
N MET A 175 -30.94 -6.18 0.48
CA MET A 175 -30.02 -5.23 1.11
C MET A 175 -30.31 -5.11 2.62
N SER A 176 -29.67 -5.96 3.42
CA SER A 176 -29.77 -5.94 4.87
C SER A 176 -28.92 -4.80 5.48
N PRO A 177 -29.25 -4.31 6.68
CA PRO A 177 -28.43 -3.31 7.37
C PRO A 177 -26.97 -3.73 7.52
N THR A 178 -26.70 -5.01 7.76
CA THR A 178 -25.33 -5.55 7.89
C THR A 178 -24.57 -5.49 6.58
N LEU A 179 -25.22 -5.83 5.45
CA LEU A 179 -24.62 -5.72 4.12
C LEU A 179 -24.30 -4.26 3.79
N ALA A 180 -25.23 -3.35 4.06
CA ALA A 180 -25.05 -1.92 3.83
C ALA A 180 -23.87 -1.34 4.64
N ILE A 181 -23.72 -1.73 5.92
CA ILE A 181 -22.59 -1.33 6.75
C ILE A 181 -21.27 -1.88 6.20
N TYR A 182 -21.24 -3.16 5.83
CA TYR A 182 -20.04 -3.79 5.27
C TYR A 182 -19.56 -3.09 4.00
N LEU A 183 -20.48 -2.79 3.08
CA LEU A 183 -20.19 -2.09 1.84
C LEU A 183 -19.74 -0.66 2.10
N GLY A 184 -20.44 0.06 2.99
CA GLY A 184 -20.06 1.42 3.39
C GLY A 184 -18.66 1.49 4.00
N VAL A 185 -18.32 0.56 4.89
CA VAL A 185 -16.98 0.46 5.50
C VAL A 185 -15.92 0.14 4.44
N SER A 186 -16.21 -0.77 3.51
CA SER A 186 -15.28 -1.13 2.42
C SER A 186 -14.97 0.06 1.52
N VAL A 187 -15.99 0.86 1.16
CA VAL A 187 -15.79 2.11 0.39
C VAL A 187 -14.95 3.11 1.18
N VAL A 188 -15.28 3.35 2.45
CA VAL A 188 -14.53 4.28 3.30
C VAL A 188 -13.05 3.87 3.42
N LEU A 189 -12.78 2.58 3.63
CA LEU A 189 -11.41 2.07 3.69
C LEU A 189 -10.66 2.19 2.35
N GLY A 190 -11.35 1.96 1.23
CA GLY A 190 -10.83 2.19 -0.11
C GLY A 190 -10.42 3.66 -0.31
N VAL A 191 -11.29 4.59 0.07
CA VAL A 191 -11.04 6.04 0.00
C VAL A 191 -9.86 6.45 0.89
N ILE A 192 -9.80 5.94 2.13
CA ILE A 192 -8.70 6.22 3.06
C ILE A 192 -7.36 5.74 2.47
N ARG A 193 -7.32 4.52 1.92
CA ARG A 193 -6.11 3.98 1.26
C ARG A 193 -5.68 4.81 0.06
N ILE A 194 -6.62 5.13 -0.84
CA ILE A 194 -6.32 5.96 -2.01
C ILE A 194 -5.81 7.34 -1.58
N SER A 195 -6.42 7.93 -0.54
CA SER A 195 -6.01 9.23 0.00
C SER A 195 -4.59 9.19 0.56
N ALA A 196 -4.21 8.12 1.28
CA ALA A 196 -2.86 7.96 1.81
C ALA A 196 -1.81 7.87 0.69
N TRP A 197 -2.06 7.07 -0.34
CA TRP A 197 -1.17 6.98 -1.50
C TRP A 197 -1.14 8.28 -2.31
N THR A 198 -2.27 8.97 -2.44
CA THR A 198 -2.32 10.28 -3.11
C THR A 198 -1.53 11.31 -2.33
N TYR A 199 -1.59 11.28 -1.00
CA TYR A 199 -0.78 12.15 -0.17
C TYR A 199 0.72 11.86 -0.32
N LEU A 200 1.11 10.58 -0.42
CA LEU A 200 2.48 10.21 -0.76
C LEU A 200 2.90 10.73 -2.14
N ALA A 201 2.07 10.55 -3.18
CA ALA A 201 2.32 11.07 -4.53
C ALA A 201 2.51 12.58 -4.52
N ALA A 202 1.66 13.29 -3.78
CA ALA A 202 1.71 14.73 -3.58
C ALA A 202 3.02 15.18 -2.91
N VAL A 203 3.43 14.53 -1.82
CA VAL A 203 4.71 14.81 -1.15
C VAL A 203 5.89 14.52 -2.09
N ALA A 204 5.85 13.39 -2.79
CA ALA A 204 6.93 12.99 -3.69
C ALA A 204 7.08 13.96 -4.87
N THR A 205 5.95 14.39 -5.45
CA THR A 205 5.91 15.38 -6.53
C THR A 205 6.47 16.72 -6.09
N ARG A 206 6.11 17.20 -4.89
CA ARG A 206 6.68 18.44 -4.35
C ARG A 206 8.17 18.32 -4.10
N GLY A 207 8.64 17.20 -3.56
CA GLY A 207 10.08 16.97 -3.37
C GLY A 207 10.83 17.00 -4.71
N TRP A 208 10.30 16.34 -5.72
CA TRP A 208 10.89 16.34 -7.06
C TRP A 208 10.91 17.73 -7.71
N LEU A 209 9.80 18.48 -7.66
CA LEU A 209 9.70 19.83 -8.23
C LEU A 209 10.52 20.88 -7.48
N ALA A 210 10.82 20.63 -6.20
CA ALA A 210 11.68 21.46 -5.39
C ALA A 210 13.18 21.13 -5.55
N ASP A 211 13.53 20.25 -6.51
CA ASP A 211 14.89 19.79 -6.79
C ASP A 211 15.56 19.12 -5.57
N GLU A 212 14.78 18.45 -4.71
CA GLU A 212 15.31 17.72 -3.57
C GLU A 212 16.18 16.55 -4.03
N GLN A 213 17.27 16.30 -3.30
CA GLN A 213 18.14 15.16 -3.56
C GLN A 213 17.65 13.91 -2.79
N PRO A 214 17.87 12.70 -3.33
CA PRO A 214 18.22 12.40 -4.71
C PRO A 214 16.99 12.56 -5.64
N ALA A 215 17.12 13.30 -6.75
CA ALA A 215 16.01 13.54 -7.67
C ALA A 215 15.36 12.24 -8.22
N SER A 216 16.19 11.22 -8.46
CA SER A 216 15.71 9.89 -8.88
C SER A 216 14.86 9.21 -7.81
N GLY A 217 15.17 9.39 -6.52
CA GLY A 217 14.38 8.84 -5.43
C GLY A 217 12.99 9.47 -5.36
N TRP A 218 12.90 10.78 -5.47
CA TRP A 218 11.62 11.49 -5.49
C TRP A 218 10.79 11.12 -6.73
N GLY A 219 11.41 11.05 -7.91
CA GLY A 219 10.76 10.59 -9.14
C GLY A 219 10.23 9.16 -9.04
N LEU A 220 11.01 8.24 -8.48
CA LEU A 220 10.56 6.87 -8.21
C LEU A 220 9.40 6.83 -7.20
N GLY A 221 9.39 7.73 -6.20
CA GLY A 221 8.27 7.90 -5.28
C GLY A 221 6.97 8.33 -5.96
N ILE A 222 7.05 9.21 -6.97
CA ILE A 222 5.90 9.60 -7.81
C ILE A 222 5.38 8.40 -8.58
N VAL A 223 6.28 7.68 -9.28
CA VAL A 223 5.93 6.48 -10.06
C VAL A 223 5.30 5.42 -9.17
N ALA A 224 5.89 5.18 -8.01
CA ALA A 224 5.40 4.23 -7.02
C ALA A 224 3.96 4.51 -6.61
N ALA A 225 3.71 5.73 -6.14
CA ALA A 225 2.39 6.11 -5.67
C ALA A 225 1.39 6.18 -6.83
N GLY A 226 1.79 6.67 -8.00
CA GLY A 226 0.94 6.71 -9.20
C GLY A 226 0.49 5.33 -9.67
N LEU A 227 1.41 4.35 -9.70
CA LEU A 227 1.09 2.98 -10.08
C LEU A 227 0.15 2.30 -9.07
N VAL A 228 0.38 2.50 -7.75
CA VAL A 228 -0.53 1.97 -6.74
C VAL A 228 -1.91 2.64 -6.83
N ILE A 229 -1.98 3.97 -7.01
CA ILE A 229 -3.26 4.67 -7.21
C ILE A 229 -3.98 4.13 -8.45
N ALA A 230 -3.27 3.90 -9.55
CA ALA A 230 -3.84 3.32 -10.76
C ALA A 230 -4.39 1.90 -10.50
N ALA A 231 -3.65 1.04 -9.81
CA ALA A 231 -4.13 -0.28 -9.42
C ALA A 231 -5.39 -0.21 -8.56
N LEU A 232 -5.43 0.68 -7.56
CA LEU A 232 -6.60 0.88 -6.71
C LEU A 232 -7.80 1.44 -7.47
N ALA A 233 -7.57 2.36 -8.40
CA ALA A 233 -8.60 2.90 -9.27
C ALA A 233 -9.18 1.82 -10.18
N LEU A 234 -8.32 0.96 -10.76
CA LEU A 234 -8.75 -0.18 -11.57
C LEU A 234 -9.55 -1.19 -10.73
N VAL A 235 -9.15 -1.52 -9.50
CA VAL A 235 -9.96 -2.37 -8.63
C VAL A 235 -11.38 -1.80 -8.45
N ASN A 236 -11.50 -0.50 -8.17
CA ASN A 236 -12.81 0.13 -8.00
C ASN A 236 -13.60 0.24 -9.33
N LEU A 237 -12.93 0.47 -10.45
CA LEU A 237 -13.57 0.52 -11.77
C LEU A 237 -14.05 -0.85 -12.24
N GLY A 238 -13.39 -1.94 -11.84
CA GLY A 238 -13.81 -3.30 -12.17
C GLY A 238 -15.18 -3.66 -11.60
N GLY A 239 -15.57 -3.03 -10.48
CA GLY A 239 -16.92 -3.15 -9.96
C GLY A 239 -17.93 -2.17 -10.57
N VAL A 240 -17.55 -1.35 -11.55
CA VAL A 240 -18.45 -0.45 -12.32
C VAL A 240 -18.59 -0.88 -13.78
N ILE A 241 -17.54 -1.47 -14.35
CA ILE A 241 -17.49 -1.83 -15.76
C ILE A 241 -17.63 -3.35 -15.86
N PRO A 242 -18.79 -3.88 -16.31
CA PRO A 242 -18.95 -5.31 -16.48
C PRO A 242 -18.03 -5.82 -17.61
N LEU A 243 -17.00 -6.57 -17.24
CA LEU A 243 -16.10 -7.25 -18.19
C LEU A 243 -16.71 -8.62 -18.53
N THR A 244 -17.45 -8.67 -19.64
CA THR A 244 -18.13 -9.90 -20.10
C THR A 244 -17.22 -10.85 -20.89
N ASP A 245 -16.07 -10.35 -21.35
CA ASP A 245 -15.06 -11.13 -22.07
C ASP A 245 -13.99 -11.64 -21.09
N GLU A 246 -13.78 -12.96 -21.08
CA GLU A 246 -12.84 -13.63 -20.17
C GLU A 246 -11.39 -13.17 -20.39
N THR A 247 -11.01 -12.92 -21.65
CA THR A 247 -9.67 -12.43 -21.98
C THR A 247 -9.48 -11.01 -21.46
N ALA A 248 -10.48 -10.14 -21.63
CA ALA A 248 -10.47 -8.79 -21.10
C ALA A 248 -10.40 -8.79 -19.57
N ASN A 249 -11.16 -9.67 -18.89
CA ASN A 249 -11.11 -9.81 -17.44
C ASN A 249 -9.74 -10.28 -16.94
N SER A 250 -9.13 -11.26 -17.61
CA SER A 250 -7.78 -11.73 -17.30
C SER A 250 -6.73 -10.63 -17.46
N LEU A 251 -6.73 -9.93 -18.61
CA LEU A 251 -5.81 -8.81 -18.85
C LEU A 251 -6.00 -7.66 -17.85
N TYR A 252 -7.24 -7.42 -17.42
CA TYR A 252 -7.56 -6.44 -16.40
C TYR A 252 -6.96 -6.81 -15.04
N GLY A 253 -7.11 -8.07 -14.62
CA GLY A 253 -6.49 -8.60 -13.40
C GLY A 253 -4.96 -8.48 -13.42
N ILE A 254 -4.34 -8.88 -14.53
CA ILE A 254 -2.88 -8.78 -14.71
C ILE A 254 -2.42 -7.31 -14.61
N ALA A 255 -3.14 -6.38 -15.24
CA ALA A 255 -2.79 -4.96 -15.18
C ALA A 255 -2.83 -4.41 -13.75
N ILE A 256 -3.83 -4.80 -12.95
CA ILE A 256 -3.92 -4.43 -11.53
C ILE A 256 -2.71 -4.95 -10.75
N VAL A 257 -2.42 -6.25 -10.88
CA VAL A 257 -1.35 -6.92 -10.12
C VAL A 257 0.03 -6.37 -10.48
N LEU A 258 0.29 -6.17 -11.78
CA LEU A 258 1.52 -5.55 -12.26
C LEU A 258 1.68 -4.11 -11.75
N ALA A 259 0.65 -3.26 -11.88
CA ALA A 259 0.71 -1.89 -11.40
C ALA A 259 0.93 -1.84 -9.88
N TYR A 260 0.25 -2.70 -9.12
CA TYR A 260 0.40 -2.76 -7.67
C TYR A 260 1.80 -3.23 -7.26
N GLY A 261 2.31 -4.32 -7.85
CA GLY A 261 3.63 -4.86 -7.54
C GLY A 261 4.77 -3.94 -7.99
N PHE A 262 4.72 -3.40 -9.21
CA PHE A 262 5.71 -2.42 -9.67
C PHE A 262 5.66 -1.12 -8.88
N GLY A 263 4.49 -0.68 -8.42
CA GLY A 263 4.36 0.47 -7.55
C GLY A 263 5.14 0.29 -6.24
N HIS A 264 5.03 -0.89 -5.61
CA HIS A 264 5.80 -1.23 -4.41
C HIS A 264 7.30 -1.34 -4.71
N LEU A 265 7.68 -2.02 -5.80
CA LEU A 265 9.09 -2.10 -6.20
C LEU A 265 9.71 -0.73 -6.47
N ALA A 266 8.98 0.18 -7.12
CA ALA A 266 9.44 1.55 -7.33
C ALA A 266 9.59 2.30 -6.01
N LEU A 267 8.71 2.08 -5.03
CA LEU A 267 8.85 2.66 -3.68
C LEU A 267 10.12 2.12 -3.00
N PHE A 268 10.33 0.81 -3.03
CA PHE A 268 11.56 0.20 -2.50
C PHE A 268 12.81 0.77 -3.17
N ALA A 269 12.80 0.87 -4.51
CA ALA A 269 13.89 1.45 -5.28
C ALA A 269 14.13 2.93 -4.92
N ALA A 270 13.08 3.71 -4.64
CA ALA A 270 13.18 5.10 -4.20
C ALA A 270 14.01 5.22 -2.91
N PHE A 271 13.70 4.41 -1.90
CA PHE A 271 14.50 4.35 -0.67
C PHE A 271 15.90 3.77 -0.94
N ALA A 272 16.01 2.77 -1.82
CA ALA A 272 17.29 2.17 -2.17
C ALA A 272 18.25 3.15 -2.84
N VAL A 273 17.77 4.16 -3.59
CA VAL A 273 18.62 5.22 -4.15
C VAL A 273 18.90 6.35 -3.15
N GLY A 274 18.39 6.28 -1.93
CA GLY A 274 18.68 7.21 -0.84
C GLY A 274 17.61 8.26 -0.60
N LEU A 275 16.33 8.00 -0.94
CA LEU A 275 15.22 8.84 -0.51
C LEU A 275 14.93 8.62 0.99
N PRO A 276 14.82 9.68 1.81
CA PRO A 276 15.20 11.07 1.57
C PRO A 276 16.71 11.27 1.78
N ALA A 277 17.33 12.25 1.10
CA ALA A 277 18.70 12.61 1.44
C ALA A 277 18.73 13.22 2.85
N LEU A 278 19.06 12.40 3.84
CA LEU A 278 19.28 12.90 5.20
C LEU A 278 20.68 13.50 5.31
N ASP A 279 21.67 12.98 4.62
CA ASP A 279 23.04 13.50 4.69
C ASP A 279 23.15 14.77 3.86
N GLY A 280 23.22 15.89 4.55
CA GLY A 280 23.52 17.20 3.99
C GLY A 280 24.48 17.81 4.97
N GLU A 281 25.76 17.84 4.59
CA GLU A 281 26.65 18.84 5.15
C GLU A 281 25.98 20.19 4.97
N ILE A 282 25.88 20.93 6.07
CA ILE A 282 25.67 22.37 5.97
C ILE A 282 26.97 22.86 5.34
N ASP A 283 27.00 23.01 4.02
CA ASP A 283 28.09 23.62 3.24
C ASP A 283 28.22 25.12 3.59
N GLY A 284 28.51 25.40 4.87
CA GLY A 284 28.57 26.74 5.44
C GLY A 284 29.39 26.84 6.73
N GLU A 285 29.99 25.75 7.22
CA GLU A 285 30.85 25.75 8.42
C GLU A 285 32.33 25.42 8.13
N SER A 286 32.81 25.62 6.89
CA SER A 286 34.25 25.56 6.59
C SER A 286 34.97 26.91 6.71
N ASP A 287 34.31 27.97 7.20
CA ASP A 287 34.88 29.34 7.28
C ASP A 287 34.59 30.05 8.62
N ARG A 288 34.76 29.36 9.76
CA ARG A 288 34.91 30.03 11.07
C ARG A 288 35.97 29.39 11.96
#